data_AF-A0A6A0R5H6-F1
#
_entry.id   AF-A0A6A0R5H6-F1
#
_cell.length_a   1.000
_cell.length_b   1.000
_cell.length_c   1.000
_cell.angle_alpha   90.00
_cell.angle_beta   90.00
_cell.angle_gamma   90.00
#
_symmetry.space_group_name_H-M   'P 1'
#
loop_
_entity.id
_entity.type
_entity.pdbx_description
1 polymer ?
#
loop_
_entity_poly.entity_id
_entity_poly.type
_entity_poly.pdbx_seq_one_letter_code
_entity_poly.pdbx_strand_id
1 'polypeptide(L)'
;RWREYLEDWRLYKSGQFASRTSIPSDWFEDIPAGWRLPPDFLTTPHLGVGETLFRLTEIFHFARNLTSGPLGGASSTINVGLRRTAGRSLWVDDPRRTGFMVPPTATVDRIDLERHLSSDQLLADPNGIAVDAALEVFELFGWDPERATLVNQLESLNQI
;
A
#
# COMPACT_ATOMS: atom_id res chain seq x y z
N ARG A 1 -10.64 15.75 -6.49
CA ARG A 1 -9.95 16.33 -7.66
C ARG A 1 -8.90 15.30 -8.05
N TRP A 2 -8.90 14.72 -9.25
CA TRP A 2 -8.04 13.56 -9.60
C TRP A 2 -6.55 13.92 -9.83
N ARG A 3 -6.04 14.99 -9.21
CA ARG A 3 -4.68 15.51 -9.44
C ARG A 3 -3.60 14.84 -8.59
N GLU A 4 -3.99 14.15 -7.52
CA GLU A 4 -3.12 13.51 -6.54
C GLU A 4 -2.55 12.15 -6.99
N TYR A 5 -3.13 11.55 -8.05
CA TYR A 5 -2.84 10.18 -8.46
C TYR A 5 -2.22 10.18 -9.86
N LEU A 6 -0.88 10.20 -9.93
CA LEU A 6 -0.17 9.96 -11.18
C LEU A 6 -0.15 8.46 -11.45
N GLU A 7 -1.11 8.00 -12.24
CA GLU A 7 -1.34 6.58 -12.48
C GLU A 7 -1.33 6.24 -13.98
N ASP A 8 -0.71 5.10 -14.33
CA ASP A 8 -0.74 4.48 -15.66
C ASP A 8 -1.17 3.03 -15.53
N TRP A 9 -2.25 2.65 -16.21
CA TRP A 9 -2.83 1.30 -16.16
C TRP A 9 -2.85 0.67 -17.54
N ARG A 10 -2.50 -0.61 -17.63
CA ARG A 10 -2.54 -1.40 -18.86
C ARG A 10 -3.17 -2.76 -18.59
N LEU A 11 -4.29 -3.05 -19.26
CA LEU A 11 -4.90 -4.37 -19.29
C LEU A 11 -4.67 -5.00 -20.66
N TYR A 12 -4.05 -6.18 -20.67
CA TYR A 12 -3.74 -6.93 -21.88
C TYR A 12 -4.78 -8.03 -22.12
N LYS A 13 -4.96 -8.43 -23.38
CA LYS A 13 -5.87 -9.53 -23.76
C LYS A 13 -5.47 -10.88 -23.13
N SER A 14 -4.22 -11.02 -22.68
CA SER A 14 -3.73 -12.20 -21.96
C SER A 14 -4.26 -12.31 -20.53
N GLY A 15 -4.98 -11.32 -20.02
CA GLY A 15 -5.38 -11.23 -18.61
C GLY A 15 -4.32 -10.58 -17.72
N GLN A 16 -3.14 -10.23 -18.27
CA GLN A 16 -2.15 -9.46 -17.54
C GLN A 16 -2.66 -8.04 -17.30
N PHE A 17 -2.52 -7.57 -16.06
CA PHE A 17 -2.74 -6.18 -15.68
C PHE A 17 -1.44 -5.59 -15.14
N ALA A 18 -1.10 -4.39 -15.56
CA ALA A 18 0.02 -3.62 -15.03
C ALA A 18 -0.48 -2.25 -14.59
N SER A 19 -0.15 -1.86 -13.36
CA SER A 19 -0.40 -0.53 -12.82
C SER A 19 0.90 0.07 -12.30
N ARG A 20 1.07 1.36 -12.52
CA ARG A 20 2.11 2.19 -11.91
C ARG A 20 1.42 3.39 -11.29
N THR A 21 1.66 3.62 -10.01
CA THR A 21 1.13 4.76 -9.28
C THR A 21 2.27 5.47 -8.55
N SER A 22 2.13 6.78 -8.38
CA SER A 22 2.98 7.56 -7.48
C SER A 22 2.58 7.36 -6.03
N ILE A 23 3.53 7.58 -5.11
CA ILE A 23 3.21 7.77 -3.71
C ILE A 23 2.60 9.19 -3.59
N PRO A 24 1.33 9.36 -3.19
CA PRO A 24 0.69 10.65 -2.92
C PRO A 24 1.51 11.57 -2.03
N SER A 25 2.17 11.05 -0.99
CA SER A 25 3.06 11.85 -0.13
C SER A 25 4.29 12.45 -0.83
N ASP A 26 4.62 12.03 -2.07
CA ASP A 26 5.62 12.70 -2.90
C ASP A 26 5.09 13.97 -3.60
N TRP A 27 3.77 14.19 -3.61
CA TRP A 27 3.09 15.28 -4.32
C TRP A 27 2.33 16.18 -3.35
N PHE A 28 3.05 17.19 -2.84
CA PHE A 28 2.65 18.03 -1.71
C PHE A 28 1.45 18.96 -1.95
N GLU A 29 1.10 19.27 -3.20
CA GLU A 29 0.17 20.35 -3.53
C GLU A 29 -1.28 20.13 -3.05
N ASP A 30 -1.63 18.90 -2.68
CA ASP A 30 -3.02 18.50 -2.41
C ASP A 30 -3.22 17.76 -1.05
N ILE A 31 -2.28 17.86 -0.09
CA ILE A 31 -2.48 17.22 1.24
C ILE A 31 -3.67 17.89 1.97
N PRO A 32 -4.69 17.12 2.42
CA PRO A 32 -5.88 17.69 3.03
C PRO A 32 -5.58 18.51 4.30
N ALA A 33 -6.26 19.64 4.43
CA ALA A 33 -6.21 20.44 5.65
C ALA A 33 -6.62 19.60 6.88
N GLY A 34 -5.78 19.58 7.92
CA GLY A 34 -6.03 18.83 9.17
C GLY A 34 -5.09 17.67 9.42
N TRP A 35 -4.25 17.30 8.45
CA TRP A 35 -3.21 16.31 8.64
C TRP A 35 -2.05 16.88 9.46
N ARG A 36 -1.59 16.13 10.46
CA ARG A 36 -0.39 16.48 11.25
C ARG A 36 0.84 16.01 10.51
N LEU A 37 1.43 16.92 9.74
CA LEU A 37 2.68 16.67 9.02
C LEU A 37 3.87 16.63 10.00
N PRO A 38 4.82 15.69 9.83
CA PRO A 38 6.14 15.77 10.44
C PRO A 38 6.82 17.12 10.18
N PRO A 39 7.64 17.64 11.11
CA PRO A 39 8.36 18.91 10.92
C PRO A 39 9.25 18.95 9.66
N ASP A 40 9.78 17.79 9.27
CA ASP A 40 10.67 17.57 8.14
C ASP A 40 9.94 17.00 6.90
N PHE A 41 8.61 17.02 6.90
CA PHE A 41 7.80 16.43 5.82
C PHE A 41 8.15 16.98 4.43
N LEU A 42 8.53 18.27 4.36
CA LEU A 42 8.92 18.93 3.12
C LEU A 42 10.36 18.62 2.66
N THR A 43 11.19 18.12 3.56
CA THR A 43 12.63 17.93 3.33
C THR A 43 13.03 16.45 3.27
N THR A 44 12.18 15.56 3.76
CA THR A 44 12.41 14.12 3.81
C THR A 44 11.28 13.38 3.08
N PRO A 45 11.56 12.38 2.23
CA PRO A 45 10.52 11.56 1.63
C PRO A 45 9.84 10.69 2.68
N HIS A 46 8.51 10.57 2.62
CA HIS A 46 7.70 9.83 3.59
C HIS A 46 6.88 8.72 2.93
N LEU A 47 6.54 7.68 3.68
CA LEU A 47 5.56 6.68 3.26
C LEU A 47 4.45 6.61 4.32
N GLY A 48 3.21 6.88 3.90
CA GLY A 48 2.04 6.78 4.77
C GLY A 48 1.73 5.32 5.12
N VAL A 49 1.54 5.02 6.40
CA VAL A 49 1.21 3.66 6.87
C VAL A 49 -0.16 3.21 6.36
N GLY A 50 -1.17 4.04 6.54
CA GLY A 50 -2.54 3.78 6.10
C GLY A 50 -2.68 3.77 4.59
N GLU A 51 -2.00 4.67 3.90
CA GLU A 51 -1.95 4.76 2.45
C GLU A 51 -1.31 3.51 1.84
N THR A 52 -0.20 3.04 2.40
CA THR A 52 0.45 1.78 1.98
C THR A 52 -0.47 0.59 2.18
N LEU A 53 -1.09 0.49 3.36
CA LEU A 53 -2.04 -0.58 3.68
C LEU A 53 -3.23 -0.56 2.73
N PHE A 54 -3.84 0.61 2.53
CA PHE A 54 -4.96 0.82 1.63
C PHE A 54 -4.59 0.44 0.19
N ARG A 55 -3.43 0.87 -0.30
CA ARG A 55 -2.98 0.57 -1.65
C ARG A 55 -2.77 -0.92 -1.87
N LEU A 56 -2.18 -1.62 -0.90
CA LEU A 56 -2.05 -3.07 -0.95
C LEU A 56 -3.42 -3.75 -0.94
N THR A 57 -4.35 -3.30 -0.09
CA THR A 57 -5.73 -3.77 -0.09
C THR A 57 -6.38 -3.60 -1.46
N GLU A 58 -6.27 -2.42 -2.09
CA GLU A 58 -6.81 -2.19 -3.44
C GLU A 58 -6.24 -3.18 -4.46
N ILE A 59 -4.92 -3.44 -4.43
CA ILE A 59 -4.27 -4.40 -5.33
C ILE A 59 -4.88 -5.80 -5.18
N PHE A 60 -5.02 -6.30 -3.95
CA PHE A 60 -5.53 -7.65 -3.71
C PHE A 60 -7.05 -7.75 -3.96
N HIS A 61 -7.83 -6.70 -3.69
CA HIS A 61 -9.25 -6.65 -4.06
C HIS A 61 -9.46 -6.56 -5.57
N PHE A 62 -8.62 -5.79 -6.27
CA PHE A 62 -8.64 -5.74 -7.72
C PHE A 62 -8.33 -7.13 -8.31
N ALA A 63 -7.30 -7.80 -7.80
CA ALA A 63 -6.95 -9.16 -8.22
C ALA A 63 -8.09 -10.16 -7.93
N ARG A 64 -8.76 -10.05 -6.77
CA ARG A 64 -9.95 -10.84 -6.42
C ARG A 64 -11.06 -10.64 -7.45
N ASN A 65 -11.36 -9.38 -7.78
CA ASN A 65 -12.43 -9.03 -8.73
C ASN A 65 -12.09 -9.44 -10.17
N LEU A 66 -10.82 -9.37 -10.56
CA LEU A 66 -10.38 -9.88 -11.86
C LEU A 66 -10.51 -11.40 -11.93
N THR A 67 -10.18 -12.09 -10.84
CA THR A 67 -10.27 -13.55 -10.71
C THR A 67 -11.71 -14.06 -10.73
N SER A 68 -12.67 -13.31 -10.18
CA SER A 68 -14.10 -13.67 -10.25
C SER A 68 -14.75 -13.36 -11.60
N GLY A 69 -14.07 -12.61 -12.47
CA GLY A 69 -14.56 -12.21 -13.78
C GLY A 69 -14.21 -13.16 -14.93
N PRO A 70 -14.61 -12.82 -16.17
CA PRO A 70 -14.37 -13.65 -17.36
C PRO A 70 -12.88 -13.84 -17.73
N LEU A 71 -11.99 -13.00 -17.18
CA LEU A 71 -10.55 -13.09 -17.38
C LEU A 71 -9.84 -13.88 -16.26
N GLY A 72 -10.61 -14.42 -15.31
CA GLY A 72 -10.08 -15.17 -14.17
C GLY A 72 -9.48 -16.51 -14.58
N GLY A 73 -8.27 -16.78 -14.08
CA GLY A 73 -7.62 -18.09 -14.16
C GLY A 73 -7.84 -18.92 -12.89
N ALA A 74 -7.24 -20.11 -12.82
CA ALA A 74 -7.18 -20.93 -11.60
C ALA A 74 -6.15 -20.42 -10.57
N SER A 75 -5.25 -19.54 -11.00
CA SER A 75 -4.25 -18.90 -10.16
C SER A 75 -3.87 -17.54 -10.73
N SER A 76 -3.34 -16.69 -9.86
CA SER A 76 -2.83 -15.36 -10.18
C SER A 76 -1.43 -15.19 -9.62
N THR A 77 -0.56 -14.53 -10.38
CA THR A 77 0.73 -14.04 -9.89
C THR A 77 0.65 -12.54 -9.74
N ILE A 78 0.86 -12.03 -8.52
CA ILE A 78 0.80 -10.61 -8.19
C ILE A 78 2.21 -10.16 -7.82
N ASN A 79 2.70 -9.17 -8.55
CA ASN A 79 3.99 -8.54 -8.31
C ASN A 79 3.76 -7.08 -7.90
N VAL A 80 4.20 -6.72 -6.70
CA VAL A 80 4.13 -5.35 -6.18
C VAL A 80 5.54 -4.83 -5.98
N GLY A 81 5.84 -3.67 -6.55
CA GLY A 81 7.16 -3.06 -6.46
C GLY A 81 7.10 -1.64 -5.92
N LEU A 82 7.82 -1.39 -4.84
CA LEU A 82 8.10 -0.04 -4.33
C LEU A 82 9.55 0.34 -4.66
N ARG A 83 9.78 1.58 -5.06
CA ARG A 83 11.08 2.08 -5.56
C ARG A 83 11.45 3.38 -4.86
N ARG A 84 12.75 3.70 -4.80
CA ARG A 84 13.27 4.91 -4.13
C ARG A 84 12.85 4.94 -2.66
N THR A 85 13.02 3.81 -1.98
CA THR A 85 12.69 3.67 -0.56
C THR A 85 13.84 4.05 0.36
N ALA A 86 15.08 4.10 -0.13
CA ALA A 86 16.23 4.41 0.71
C ALA A 86 16.12 5.83 1.28
N GLY A 87 16.21 5.96 2.60
CA GLY A 87 16.06 7.24 3.30
C GLY A 87 14.63 7.75 3.41
N ARG A 88 13.63 6.95 3.00
CA ARG A 88 12.21 7.25 3.21
C ARG A 88 11.78 6.85 4.61
N SER A 89 11.06 7.73 5.30
CA SER A 89 10.56 7.47 6.66
C SER A 89 9.09 7.11 6.67
N LEU A 90 8.67 6.19 7.56
CA LEU A 90 7.26 5.91 7.78
C LEU A 90 6.59 7.08 8.51
N TRP A 91 5.35 7.35 8.15
CA TRP A 91 4.52 8.36 8.79
C TRP A 91 3.11 7.84 9.04
N VAL A 92 2.57 8.18 10.21
CA VAL A 92 1.16 7.93 10.56
C VAL A 92 0.31 9.05 9.95
N ASP A 93 -0.26 8.70 8.81
CA ASP A 93 -1.17 9.43 7.94
C ASP A 93 -2.64 9.42 8.40
N ASP A 94 -2.94 8.79 9.53
CA ASP A 94 -4.26 8.89 10.18
C ASP A 94 -4.25 10.05 11.20
N PRO A 95 -5.01 11.15 10.98
CA PRO A 95 -5.05 12.30 11.89
C PRO A 95 -5.63 11.95 13.27
N ARG A 96 -6.30 10.80 13.42
CA ARG A 96 -6.86 10.31 14.69
C ARG A 96 -5.84 9.54 15.52
N ARG A 97 -4.66 9.25 14.97
CA ARG A 97 -3.61 8.45 15.65
C ARG A 97 -2.38 9.30 15.98
N THR A 98 -1.67 8.88 17.02
CA THR A 98 -0.38 9.49 17.37
C THR A 98 0.71 8.98 16.43
N GLY A 99 1.51 9.90 15.90
CA GLY A 99 2.66 9.58 15.05
C GLY A 99 3.81 8.92 15.80
N PHE A 100 4.84 8.54 15.04
CA PHE A 100 6.08 8.01 15.60
C PHE A 100 6.85 9.08 16.37
N MET A 101 7.42 8.73 17.52
CA MET A 101 8.39 9.60 18.19
C MET A 101 9.71 9.66 17.41
N VAL A 102 10.15 8.52 16.87
CA VAL A 102 11.28 8.39 15.96
C VAL A 102 10.80 7.59 14.75
N PRO A 103 10.61 8.23 13.58
CA PRO A 103 10.13 7.55 12.38
C PRO A 103 11.06 6.41 11.91
N PRO A 104 10.54 5.18 11.76
CA PRO A 104 11.25 4.09 11.09
C PRO A 104 11.64 4.52 9.67
N THR A 105 12.85 4.19 9.23
CA THR A 105 13.39 4.66 7.95
C THR A 105 13.99 3.50 7.17
N ALA A 106 13.59 3.35 5.92
CA ALA A 106 14.08 2.28 5.06
C ALA A 106 15.54 2.47 4.67
N THR A 107 16.29 1.37 4.74
CA THR A 107 17.71 1.30 4.32
C THR A 107 17.89 0.69 2.93
N VAL A 108 16.85 0.01 2.42
CA VAL A 108 16.81 -0.57 1.08
C VAL A 108 16.21 0.42 0.09
N ASP A 109 16.66 0.42 -1.17
CA ASP A 109 16.14 1.30 -2.22
C ASP A 109 14.92 0.74 -2.98
N ARG A 110 14.70 -0.57 -2.84
CA ARG A 110 13.68 -1.30 -3.57
C ARG A 110 13.07 -2.38 -2.69
N ILE A 111 11.74 -2.46 -2.74
CA ILE A 111 10.95 -3.54 -2.14
C ILE A 111 10.18 -4.22 -3.27
N ASP A 112 10.25 -5.54 -3.34
CA ASP A 112 9.45 -6.35 -4.25
C ASP A 112 8.72 -7.43 -3.45
N LEU A 113 7.42 -7.51 -3.68
CA LEU A 113 6.57 -8.57 -3.16
C LEU A 113 6.07 -9.39 -4.33
N GLU A 114 6.25 -10.71 -4.25
CA GLU A 114 5.69 -11.66 -5.19
C GLU A 114 4.74 -12.59 -4.43
N ARG A 115 3.56 -12.83 -5.02
CA ARG A 115 2.56 -13.77 -4.50
C ARG A 115 2.05 -14.63 -5.64
N HIS A 116 2.12 -15.95 -5.46
CA HIS A 116 1.40 -16.91 -6.29
C HIS A 116 0.20 -17.41 -5.49
N LEU A 117 -1.00 -17.08 -5.94
CA LEU A 117 -2.24 -17.32 -5.20
C LEU A 117 -3.17 -18.14 -6.07
N SER A 118 -3.77 -19.18 -5.49
CA SER A 118 -4.93 -19.83 -6.11
C SER A 118 -6.14 -18.89 -6.08
N SER A 119 -7.10 -19.14 -6.96
CA SER A 119 -8.34 -18.37 -6.96
C SER A 119 -9.09 -18.48 -5.63
N ASP A 120 -9.08 -19.66 -5.00
CA ASP A 120 -9.72 -19.87 -3.70
C ASP A 120 -9.08 -19.01 -2.60
N GLN A 121 -7.75 -18.90 -2.57
CA GLN A 121 -7.04 -18.06 -1.60
C GLN A 121 -7.42 -16.57 -1.77
N LEU A 122 -7.39 -16.09 -3.02
CA LEU A 122 -7.72 -14.70 -3.36
C LEU A 122 -9.18 -14.34 -3.07
N LEU A 123 -10.10 -15.29 -3.28
CA LEU A 123 -11.53 -15.10 -3.04
C LEU A 123 -11.87 -15.16 -1.55
N ALA A 124 -11.16 -15.98 -0.78
CA ALA A 124 -11.44 -16.22 0.64
C ALA A 124 -11.03 -15.04 1.53
N ASP A 125 -9.80 -14.51 1.38
CA ASP A 125 -9.28 -13.48 2.28
C ASP A 125 -8.29 -12.50 1.62
N PRO A 126 -8.74 -11.61 0.72
CA PRO A 126 -7.88 -10.59 0.13
C PRO A 126 -7.33 -9.60 1.16
N ASN A 127 -8.06 -9.37 2.27
CA ASN A 127 -7.66 -8.44 3.32
C ASN A 127 -6.49 -8.97 4.13
N GLY A 128 -6.54 -10.26 4.53
CA GLY A 128 -5.45 -10.89 5.24
C GLY A 128 -4.16 -10.89 4.42
N ILE A 129 -4.26 -11.19 3.12
CA ILE A 129 -3.12 -11.15 2.20
C ILE A 129 -2.52 -9.73 2.10
N ALA A 130 -3.38 -8.70 2.05
CA ALA A 130 -2.94 -7.31 2.04
C ALA A 130 -2.23 -6.89 3.34
N VAL A 131 -2.77 -7.30 4.48
CA VAL A 131 -2.16 -7.06 5.79
C VAL A 131 -0.79 -7.73 5.89
N ASP A 132 -0.68 -8.99 5.46
CA ASP A 132 0.59 -9.72 5.51
C ASP A 132 1.64 -9.08 4.57
N ALA A 133 1.22 -8.62 3.39
CA ALA A 133 2.08 -7.85 2.49
C ALA A 133 2.52 -6.51 3.10
N ALA A 134 1.65 -5.83 3.84
CA ALA A 134 1.99 -4.57 4.51
C ALA A 134 2.99 -4.77 5.65
N LEU A 135 2.87 -5.87 6.41
CA LEU A 135 3.85 -6.24 7.43
C LEU A 135 5.24 -6.42 6.82
N GLU A 136 5.37 -7.14 5.71
CA GLU A 136 6.64 -7.32 4.99
C GLU A 136 7.24 -5.97 4.53
N VAL A 137 6.40 -5.05 4.05
CA VAL A 137 6.88 -3.70 3.69
C VAL A 137 7.41 -2.97 4.92
N PHE A 138 6.65 -2.95 6.02
CA PHE A 138 7.01 -2.19 7.22
C PHE A 138 8.23 -2.76 7.95
N GLU A 139 8.40 -4.08 7.93
CA GLU A 139 9.60 -4.74 8.48
C GLU A 139 10.87 -4.21 7.81
N LEU A 140 10.83 -3.95 6.49
CA LEU A 140 11.96 -3.37 5.73
C LEU A 140 12.26 -1.90 6.06
N PHE A 141 11.33 -1.21 6.74
CA PHE A 141 11.56 0.11 7.36
C PHE A 141 12.05 0.00 8.81
N GLY A 142 12.17 -1.22 9.34
CA GLY A 142 12.51 -1.48 10.75
C GLY A 142 11.33 -1.31 11.70
N TRP A 143 10.09 -1.39 11.20
CA TRP A 143 8.88 -1.33 12.02
C TRP A 143 8.13 -2.66 11.98
N ASP A 144 7.96 -3.29 13.14
CA ASP A 144 7.26 -4.56 13.30
C ASP A 144 5.96 -4.34 14.12
N PRO A 145 4.87 -3.87 13.48
CA PRO A 145 3.60 -3.72 14.17
C PRO A 145 2.91 -5.07 14.38
N GLU A 146 2.20 -5.21 15.49
CA GLU A 146 1.29 -6.35 15.65
C GLU A 146 0.26 -6.39 14.52
N ARG A 147 0.05 -7.56 13.93
CA ARG A 147 -0.92 -7.76 12.83
C ARG A 147 -2.30 -7.19 13.14
N ALA A 148 -2.77 -7.33 14.39
CA ALA A 148 -4.05 -6.78 14.85
C ALA A 148 -4.14 -5.25 14.68
N THR A 149 -3.02 -4.54 14.81
CA THR A 149 -2.95 -3.09 14.60
C THR A 149 -3.32 -2.73 13.16
N LEU A 150 -2.79 -3.46 12.18
CA LEU A 150 -3.08 -3.22 10.77
C LEU A 150 -4.49 -3.67 10.39
N VAL A 151 -4.99 -4.77 10.96
CA VAL A 151 -6.38 -5.21 10.78
C VAL A 151 -7.36 -4.12 11.27
N ASN A 152 -7.18 -3.62 12.49
CA ASN A 152 -8.03 -2.57 13.04
C ASN A 152 -7.96 -1.27 12.22
N GLN A 153 -6.78 -0.95 11.67
CA GLN A 153 -6.62 0.20 10.78
C GLN A 153 -7.34 -0.01 9.44
N LEU A 154 -7.30 -1.20 8.87
CA LEU A 154 -8.03 -1.49 7.64
C LEU A 154 -9.55 -1.40 7.85
N GLU A 155 -10.04 -1.88 8.99
CA GLU A 155 -11.45 -1.76 9.36
C GLU A 155 -11.90 -0.31 9.51
N SER A 156 -11.06 0.56 10.09
CA SER A 156 -11.38 1.99 10.21
C SER A 156 -11.40 2.72 8.88
N LEU A 157 -10.55 2.32 7.93
CA LEU A 157 -10.53 2.85 6.56
C LEU A 157 -11.80 2.49 5.78
N ASN A 158 -12.39 1.31 6.02
CA ASN A 158 -13.61 0.85 5.34
C ASN A 158 -14.91 1.50 5.87
N GLN A 159 -14.84 2.30 6.95
CA GLN A 159 -16.01 2.98 7.54
C GLN A 159 -16.15 4.44 7.08
N ILE A 160 -15.28 4.91 6.20
CA ILE A 160 -15.27 6.27 5.62
C ILE A 160 -15.86 6.22 4.22
#